data_AF-A0AAV5YYF2-F1
#
_entry.id   AF-A0AAV5YYF2-F1
#
_cell.length_a   1.000
_cell.length_b   1.000
_cell.length_c   1.000
_cell.angle_alpha   90.00
_cell.angle_beta   90.00
_cell.angle_gamma   90.00
#
_symmetry.space_group_name_H-M   'P 1'
#
loop_
_entity.id
_entity.type
_entity.pdbx_description
1 polymer ?
#
loop_
_entity_poly.entity_id
_entity_poly.type
_entity_poly.pdbx_seq_one_letter_code
_entity_poly.pdbx_strand_id
1 'polypeptide(L)' 'MPFVNIRIYEGWGKDRLDEIAKRVTTAIADVTQLPKEAVWVVFEEVDPPAWYVGGTPGERMAKK' A
#
# COMPACT_ATOMS: atom_id res chain seq x y z
N MET A 1 -10.77 5.62 -14.28
CA MET A 1 -10.92 5.31 -12.84
C MET A 1 -9.79 4.37 -12.44
N PRO A 2 -8.61 4.89 -12.11
CA PRO A 2 -7.49 4.07 -11.63
C PRO A 2 -7.80 3.44 -10.28
N PHE A 3 -7.53 2.15 -10.16
CA PHE A 3 -7.62 1.40 -8.91
C PHE A 3 -6.24 0.86 -8.54
N VAL A 4 -5.81 1.10 -7.31
CA VAL A 4 -4.53 0.65 -6.76
C VAL A 4 -4.80 -0.17 -5.51
N ASN A 5 -4.46 -1.46 -5.57
CA ASN A 5 -4.43 -2.31 -4.39
C ASN A 5 -2.99 -2.46 -3.92
N ILE A 6 -2.73 -2.01 -2.69
CA ILE A 6 -1.42 -2.08 -2.06
C ILE A 6 -1.47 -3.20 -1.05
N ARG A 7 -0.73 -4.26 -1.34
CA ARG A 7 -0.48 -5.32 -0.38
C ARG A 7 0.82 -5.05 0.34
N ILE A 8 0.77 -5.01 1.66
CA ILE A 8 1.90 -4.62 2.50
C ILE A 8 1.88 -5.43 3.80
N TYR A 9 3.04 -5.59 4.44
CA TYR A 9 3.08 -6.18 5.78
C TYR A 9 2.31 -5.35 6.79
N GLU A 10 1.67 -5.98 7.77
CA GLU A 10 0.99 -5.27 8.86
C GLU A 10 1.94 -4.42 9.72
N GLY A 11 1.40 -3.40 10.38
CA GLY A 11 2.07 -2.67 11.46
C GLY A 11 2.44 -1.21 11.16
N TRP A 12 1.85 -0.60 10.13
CA TRP A 12 2.14 0.78 9.75
C TRP A 12 1.28 1.82 10.48
N GLY A 13 0.12 1.41 11.01
CA GLY A 13 -0.81 2.32 11.67
C GLY A 13 -1.48 3.29 10.69
N LYS A 14 -2.59 3.89 11.13
CA LYS A 14 -3.45 4.68 10.25
C LYS A 14 -2.73 5.86 9.59
N ASP A 15 -1.97 6.64 10.36
CA ASP A 15 -1.34 7.87 9.87
C ASP A 15 -0.35 7.61 8.71
N ARG A 16 0.39 6.49 8.76
CA ARG A 16 1.31 6.13 7.68
C ARG A 16 0.56 5.64 6.44
N LEU A 17 -0.49 4.83 6.62
CA LEU A 17 -1.33 4.37 5.52
C LEU A 17 -2.04 5.55 4.82
N ASP A 18 -2.52 6.53 5.59
CA ASP A 18 -3.12 7.77 5.07
C ASP A 18 -2.10 8.55 4.21
N GLU A 19 -0.87 8.72 4.68
CA GLU A 19 0.18 9.41 3.94
C GLU A 19 0.60 8.64 2.67
N ILE A 20 0.66 7.31 2.74
CA ILE A 20 0.92 6.46 1.56
C ILE A 20 -0.20 6.66 0.53
N ALA A 21 -1.47 6.60 0.94
CA ALA A 21 -2.60 6.79 0.04
C ALA A 21 -2.56 8.16 -0.64
N LYS A 22 -2.31 9.23 0.12
CA LYS A 22 -2.18 10.59 -0.42
C LYS A 22 -1.09 10.70 -1.49
N ARG A 23 0.07 10.09 -1.25
CA ARG A 23 1.21 10.12 -2.19
C ARG A 23 0.93 9.30 -3.44
N VAL A 24 0.38 8.10 -3.29
CA VAL A 24 0.01 7.23 -4.43
C VAL A 24 -1.07 7.89 -5.28
N THR A 25 -2.12 8.43 -4.66
CA THR A 25 -3.17 9.17 -5.37
C THR A 25 -2.60 10.35 -6.16
N THR A 26 -1.68 11.11 -5.55
CA THR A 26 -1.04 12.26 -6.22
C THR A 26 -0.20 11.78 -7.41
N ALA A 27 0.65 10.77 -7.24
CA ALA A 27 1.49 10.26 -8.32
C ALA A 27 0.68 9.76 -9.53
N ILE A 28 -0.42 9.04 -9.28
CA ILE A 28 -1.29 8.56 -10.36
C ILE A 28 -2.03 9.71 -11.03
N ALA A 29 -2.61 10.63 -10.25
CA ALA A 29 -3.32 11.79 -10.80
C ALA A 29 -2.40 12.67 -11.67
N ASP A 30 -1.17 12.93 -11.20
CA ASP A 30 -0.20 13.76 -11.90
C ASP A 30 0.22 13.15 -13.26
N VAL A 31 0.42 11.83 -13.33
CA VAL A 31 0.82 11.18 -14.59
C VAL A 31 -0.36 11.00 -15.54
N THR A 32 -1.53 10.65 -15.01
CA THR A 32 -2.72 10.35 -15.82
C THR A 32 -3.54 11.59 -16.18
N GLN A 33 -3.25 12.73 -15.56
CA GLN A 33 -4.01 13.99 -15.70
C GLN A 33 -5.50 13.84 -15.31
N LEU A 34 -5.82 12.85 -14.47
CA LEU A 34 -7.16 12.62 -13.95
C LEU A 34 -7.35 13.31 -12.59
N PRO A 35 -8.59 13.70 -12.22
CA PRO A 35 -8.89 14.23 -10.90
C PRO A 35 -8.53 13.21 -9.80
N LYS A 36 -8.08 13.69 -8.64
CA LYS A 36 -7.62 12.83 -7.52
C LYS A 36 -8.75 11.95 -7.00
N GLU A 37 -9.98 12.44 -7.07
CA GLU A 37 -11.20 11.75 -6.65
C GLU A 37 -11.50 10.51 -7.51
N ALA A 38 -10.89 10.41 -8.71
CA ALA A 38 -11.02 9.25 -9.58
C ALA A 38 -10.03 8.12 -9.26
N VAL A 39 -9.06 8.35 -8.36
CA VAL A 39 -8.02 7.37 -7.99
C VAL A 39 -8.40 6.70 -6.67
N TRP A 40 -8.53 5.38 -6.71
CA TRP A 40 -8.98 4.59 -5.57
C TRP A 40 -7.80 3.78 -5.04
N VAL A 41 -7.51 3.90 -3.75
CA VAL A 41 -6.41 3.17 -3.09
C VAL A 41 -6.98 2.30 -1.99
N VAL A 42 -6.66 1.01 -2.01
CA VAL A 42 -7.09 0.02 -1.01
C VAL A 42 -5.86 -0.69 -0.47
N PHE A 43 -5.75 -0.75 0.86
CA PHE A 43 -4.71 -1.50 1.54
C PHE A 43 -5.20 -2.89 1.92
N GLU A 44 -4.33 -3.87 1.72
CA GLU A 44 -4.44 -5.22 2.26
C GLU A 44 -3.17 -5.46 3.11
N GLU A 45 -3.33 -5.34 4.43
CA GLU A 45 -2.26 -5.64 5.38
C GLU A 45 -2.20 -7.16 5.59
N VAL A 46 -1.02 -7.73 5.34
CA VAL A 46 -0.77 -9.18 5.43
C VAL A 46 0.21 -9.46 6.55
N ASP A 47 -0.09 -10.44 7.40
CA ASP A 47 0.84 -10.94 8.40
C ASP A 47 2.08 -11.54 7.69
N PRO A 48 3.33 -11.10 7.99
CA PRO A 48 4.51 -11.54 7.25
C PRO A 48 4.68 -13.06 7.09
N PRO A 49 4.37 -13.91 8.11
CA PRO A 49 4.43 -15.37 7.95
C PRO A 49 3.42 -15.96 6.96
N ALA A 50 2.36 -15.22 6.61
CA ALA A 50 1.41 -15.60 5.56
C ALA A 50 1.88 -15.17 4.16
N TRP A 51 2.95 -14.37 4.06
CA TRP A 51 3.52 -13.90 2.80
C TRP A 51 4.75 -14.71 2.41
N TYR A 52 4.61 -15.64 1.46
CA TYR A 52 5.71 -16.51 1.06
C TYR A 52 6.49 -15.96 -0.13
N VAL A 53 7.81 -16.02 -0.06
CA VAL A 53 8.72 -15.70 -1.17
C VAL A 53 9.66 -16.88 -1.36
N GLY A 54 9.67 -17.48 -2.55
CA GLY A 54 10.51 -18.67 -2.82
C GLY A 54 10.19 -19.89 -1.95
N GLY A 55 8.99 -19.98 -1.40
CA GLY A 55 8.57 -21.05 -0.48
C GLY A 55 8.94 -20.81 0.99
N THR A 56 9.56 -19.67 1.32
CA THR A 56 9.89 -19.29 2.70
C THR A 56 8.91 -18.21 3.19
N PRO A 57 8.38 -18.30 4.43
CA PRO A 57 7.54 -17.26 5.00
C PRO A 57 8.31 -15.95 5.18
N GLY A 58 7.61 -14.83 5.03
CA GLY A 58 8.16 -13.51 5.26
C GLY A 58 8.47 -13.28 6.73
N GLU A 59 9.52 -12.50 6.98
CA GLU A 59 9.94 -12.14 8.33
C GLU A 59 9.37 -10.77 8.73
N ARG A 60 9.01 -10.64 10.01
CA ARG A 60 8.62 -9.33 10.56
C ARG A 60 9.84 -8.41 10.49
N MET A 61 9.69 -7.31 9.76
CA MET A 61 10.69 -6.24 9.75
C MET A 61 10.87 -5.73 11.18
N ALA A 62 12.10 -5.75 11.71
CA ALA A 62 12.40 -5.17 13.00
C ALA A 62 12.02 -3.67 12.98
N LYS A 63 11.24 -3.21 13.97
CA LYS A 63 10.89 -1.79 14.11
C LYS A 63 12.21 -1.01 14.31
N LYS A 64 12.56 -0.16 13.35
CA LYS A 64 13.57 0.89 13.52
C LYS A 64 12.94 2.12 14.15
#